data_AF-A0A9D5AX61-F1
#
_entry.id   AF-A0A9D5AX61-F1
#
_cell.length_a   1.000
_cell.length_b   1.000
_cell.length_c   1.000
_cell.angle_alpha   90.00
_cell.angle_beta   90.00
_cell.angle_gamma   90.00
#
_symmetry.space_group_name_H-M   'P 1'
#
loop_
_entity.id
_entity.type
_entity.pdbx_description
1 polymer ?
#
loop_
_entity_poly.entity_id
_entity_poly.type
_entity_poly.pdbx_seq_one_letter_code
_entity_poly.pdbx_strand_id
1 'polypeptide(L)'
;MGAIVARYFKDWDQFWFNFHVSVQSLGFVLGLIGVISGLILNNQLHIDFNLHKVLGIIILVLACLQIMAFVARPKKGSKVRKHWNLYHHNIGRIVIILSIANIFYGIHLGNEGSGWMVGYGIVLAILISIAVIFEIGLWNKS
;
A
#
# COMPACT_ATOMS: atom_id res chain seq x y z
N MET A 1 -2.01 7.08 -2.34
CA MET A 1 -1.33 8.38 -2.49
C MET A 1 0.12 8.27 -2.96
N GLY A 2 1.05 7.66 -2.21
CA GLY A 2 2.47 7.59 -2.61
C GLY A 2 2.72 6.98 -3.99
N ALA A 3 1.98 5.93 -4.36
CA ALA A 3 2.07 5.31 -5.69
C ALA A 3 1.56 6.22 -6.83
N ILE A 4 0.52 7.03 -6.58
CA ILE A 4 -0.04 7.99 -7.55
C ILE A 4 1.00 9.08 -7.82
N VAL A 5 1.54 9.69 -6.76
CA VAL A 5 2.57 10.74 -6.90
C VAL A 5 3.82 10.21 -7.59
N ALA A 6 4.29 9.02 -7.22
CA ALA A 6 5.45 8.39 -7.86
C ALA A 6 5.23 8.04 -9.33
N ARG A 7 3.98 7.97 -9.80
CA ARG A 7 3.64 7.73 -11.20
C ARG A 7 3.55 9.02 -12.00
N TYR A 8 2.77 10.00 -11.53
CA TYR A 8 2.36 11.15 -12.34
C TYR A 8 3.21 12.41 -12.13
N PHE A 9 3.99 12.47 -11.04
CA PHE A 9 4.79 13.65 -10.70
C PHE A 9 6.30 13.39 -10.85
N LYS A 10 6.70 12.39 -11.64
CA LYS A 10 8.12 12.02 -11.81
C LYS A 10 9.01 13.16 -12.32
N ASP A 11 8.42 14.11 -13.05
CA ASP A 11 9.14 15.27 -13.59
C ASP A 11 9.45 16.32 -12.52
N TRP A 12 8.82 16.22 -11.34
CA TRP A 12 9.03 17.13 -10.22
C TRP A 12 10.23 16.67 -9.39
N ASP A 13 11.39 16.64 -10.04
CA ASP A 13 12.73 16.32 -9.52
C ASP A 13 12.74 15.42 -8.27
N GLN A 14 13.22 15.91 -7.13
CA GLN A 14 13.33 15.14 -5.89
C GLN A 14 11.98 15.02 -5.13
N PHE A 15 11.00 15.86 -5.43
CA PHE A 15 9.73 15.95 -4.69
C PHE A 15 8.95 14.64 -4.74
N TRP A 16 8.74 14.06 -5.92
CA TRP A 16 7.95 12.83 -6.02
C TRP A 16 8.54 11.69 -5.18
N PHE A 17 9.88 11.61 -5.14
CA PHE A 17 10.58 10.55 -4.44
C PHE A 17 10.47 10.72 -2.94
N ASN A 18 10.70 11.94 -2.44
CA ASN A 18 10.58 12.24 -1.02
C ASN A 18 9.13 12.04 -0.55
N PHE A 19 8.15 12.54 -1.30
CA PHE A 19 6.74 12.37 -0.96
C PHE A 19 6.34 10.88 -0.93
N HIS A 20 6.76 10.11 -1.93
CA HIS A 20 6.51 8.68 -1.98
C HIS A 20 7.08 7.98 -0.74
N VAL A 21 8.35 8.20 -0.42
CA VAL A 21 9.01 7.57 0.72
C VAL A 21 8.33 7.97 2.03
N SER A 22 8.03 9.26 2.24
CA SER A 22 7.37 9.72 3.48
C SER A 22 6.01 9.07 3.69
N VAL A 23 5.15 9.05 2.67
CA VAL A 23 3.81 8.45 2.77
C VAL A 23 3.89 6.93 2.98
N GLN A 24 4.79 6.24 2.28
CA GLN A 24 4.93 4.79 2.41
C GLN A 24 5.51 4.39 3.76
N SER A 25 6.49 5.15 4.29
CA SER A 25 7.05 4.93 5.63
C SER A 25 6.01 5.16 6.72
N LEU A 26 5.21 6.23 6.61
CA LEU A 26 4.11 6.47 7.56
C LEU A 26 3.07 5.34 7.51
N GLY A 27 2.66 4.93 6.31
CA GLY A 27 1.73 3.81 6.13
C GLY A 27 2.28 2.50 6.70
N PHE A 28 3.57 2.24 6.54
CA PHE A 28 4.24 1.06 7.11
C PHE A 28 4.20 1.07 8.64
N VAL A 29 4.55 2.20 9.28
CA VAL A 29 4.52 2.32 10.75
C VAL A 29 3.11 2.12 11.30
N LEU A 30 2.11 2.79 10.71
CA LEU A 30 0.71 2.63 11.12
C LEU A 30 0.22 1.19 10.91
N GLY A 31 0.59 0.57 9.79
CA GLY A 31 0.26 -0.83 9.51
C GLY A 31 0.90 -1.81 10.51
N LEU A 32 2.17 -1.59 10.86
CA LEU A 32 2.88 -2.38 11.87
C LEU A 32 2.21 -2.26 13.25
N ILE A 33 1.86 -1.03 13.67
CA ILE A 33 1.10 -0.79 14.90
C ILE A 33 -0.24 -1.54 14.85
N GLY A 34 -0.96 -1.46 13.74
CA GLY A 34 -2.23 -2.18 13.55
C GLY A 34 -2.08 -3.70 13.70
N VAL A 35 -1.06 -4.30 13.09
CA VAL A 35 -0.78 -5.74 13.21
C VAL A 35 -0.43 -6.11 14.65
N ILE A 36 0.43 -5.35 15.33
CA ILE A 36 0.81 -5.59 16.73
C ILE A 36 -0.44 -5.52 17.64
N SER A 37 -1.24 -4.48 17.51
CA SER A 37 -2.49 -4.32 18.25
C SER A 37 -3.45 -5.50 18.01
N GLY A 38 -3.61 -5.92 16.75
CA GLY A 38 -4.43 -7.08 16.39
C GLY A 38 -3.93 -8.39 17.01
N LEU A 39 -2.61 -8.61 17.04
CA LEU A 39 -2.02 -9.80 17.68
C LEU A 39 -2.21 -9.80 19.20
N ILE A 40 -2.05 -8.65 19.85
CA ILE A 40 -2.29 -8.48 21.30
C ILE A 40 -3.75 -8.81 21.63
N LEU A 41 -4.70 -8.24 20.88
CA LEU A 41 -6.13 -8.46 21.09
C LEU A 41 -6.52 -9.94 20.84
N ASN A 42 -5.97 -10.56 19.81
CA ASN A 42 -6.22 -11.98 19.51
C ASN A 42 -5.78 -12.90 20.66
N ASN A 43 -4.66 -12.58 21.34
CA ASN A 43 -4.17 -13.35 22.46
C ASN A 43 -5.07 -13.23 23.71
N GLN A 44 -5.80 -12.13 23.84
CA GLN A 44 -6.75 -11.90 24.94
C GLN A 44 -8.11 -12.56 24.71
N LEU A 45 -8.53 -12.68 23.44
CA LEU A 45 -9.88 -13.12 23.07
C LEU A 45 -9.96 -14.59 22.59
N HIS A 46 -8.84 -15.32 22.52
CA HIS A 46 -8.75 -16.69 21.99
C HIS A 46 -9.42 -16.88 20.61
N ILE A 47 -9.37 -15.84 19.76
CA ILE A 47 -9.98 -15.88 18.43
C ILE A 47 -9.15 -16.79 17.52
N ASP A 48 -9.85 -17.72 16.86
CA ASP A 48 -9.31 -18.71 15.93
C ASP A 48 -8.60 -18.09 14.70
N PHE A 49 -7.83 -18.93 14.03
CA PHE A 49 -7.14 -18.62 12.79
C PHE A 49 -8.13 -18.19 11.69
N ASN A 50 -8.14 -16.91 11.36
CA ASN A 50 -8.96 -16.36 10.29
C ASN A 50 -8.12 -15.80 9.14
N LEU A 51 -8.73 -15.72 7.95
CA LEU A 51 -8.08 -15.24 6.74
C LEU A 51 -7.53 -13.81 6.88
N HIS A 52 -8.19 -12.95 7.67
CA HIS A 52 -7.78 -11.56 7.88
C HIS A 52 -6.38 -11.47 8.51
N LYS A 53 -6.14 -12.27 9.54
CA LYS A 53 -4.85 -12.37 10.23
C LYS A 53 -3.75 -12.87 9.30
N VAL A 54 -4.03 -13.91 8.51
CA VAL A 54 -3.07 -14.48 7.54
C VAL A 54 -2.70 -13.45 6.48
N LEU A 55 -3.69 -12.82 5.86
CA LEU A 55 -3.47 -11.76 4.88
C LEU A 55 -2.71 -10.59 5.49
N GLY A 56 -3.03 -10.19 6.73
CA GLY A 56 -2.32 -9.14 7.45
C GLY A 56 -0.82 -9.44 7.63
N ILE A 57 -0.46 -10.66 7.99
CA ILE A 57 0.95 -11.09 8.11
C ILE A 57 1.63 -11.10 6.74
N ILE A 58 0.97 -11.63 5.69
CA ILE A 58 1.51 -11.63 4.32
C ILE A 58 1.78 -10.20 3.85
N ILE A 59 0.82 -9.29 4.05
CA ILE A 59 0.93 -7.88 3.71
C ILE A 59 2.12 -7.25 4.46
N LEU A 60 2.29 -7.53 5.76
CA LEU A 60 3.40 -7.01 6.55
C LEU A 60 4.75 -7.48 5.99
N VAL A 61 4.90 -8.77 5.69
CA VAL A 61 6.13 -9.32 5.09
C VAL A 61 6.43 -8.66 3.74
N LEU A 62 5.43 -8.54 2.87
CA LEU A 62 5.58 -7.87 1.59
C LEU A 62 5.90 -6.38 1.75
N ALA A 63 5.35 -5.71 2.76
CA ALA A 63 5.64 -4.31 3.05
C ALA A 63 7.08 -4.14 3.58
N CYS A 64 7.59 -5.03 4.43
CA CYS A 64 9.00 -5.06 4.81
C CYS A 64 9.91 -5.22 3.59
N LEU A 65 9.57 -6.10 2.66
CA LEU A 65 10.26 -6.26 1.38
C LEU A 65 10.27 -4.96 0.55
N GLN A 66 9.20 -4.15 0.61
CA GLN A 66 9.15 -2.83 -0.03
C GLN A 66 10.06 -1.80 0.66
N ILE A 67 10.09 -1.76 1.99
CA ILE A 67 10.99 -0.88 2.75
C ILE A 67 12.45 -1.24 2.49
N MET A 68 12.80 -2.53 2.48
CA MET A 68 14.14 -2.99 2.12
C MET A 68 14.49 -2.64 0.66
N ALA A 69 13.51 -2.63 -0.25
CA ALA A 69 13.73 -2.22 -1.63
C ALA A 69 14.23 -0.76 -1.72
N PHE A 70 13.75 0.12 -0.85
CA PHE A 70 14.25 1.50 -0.77
C PHE A 70 15.73 1.55 -0.37
N VAL A 71 16.13 0.78 0.64
CA VAL A 71 17.55 0.70 1.08
C VAL A 71 18.43 0.09 -0.02
N ALA A 72 17.95 -0.96 -0.68
CA ALA A 72 18.67 -1.65 -1.75
C ALA A 72 18.55 -0.99 -3.13
N ARG A 73 18.13 0.28 -3.21
CA ARG A 73 17.84 0.98 -4.46
C ARG A 73 19.10 1.14 -5.33
N PRO A 74 19.20 0.50 -6.51
CA PRO A 74 20.42 0.54 -7.33
C PRO A 74 20.66 1.91 -7.98
N LYS A 75 21.92 2.23 -8.34
CA LYS A 75 22.25 3.45 -9.10
C LYS A 75 21.51 3.50 -10.45
N LYS A 76 21.16 4.72 -10.88
CA LYS A 76 20.59 4.98 -12.22
C LYS A 76 21.55 4.43 -13.30
N GLY A 77 21.00 3.82 -14.36
CA GLY A 77 21.78 3.24 -15.47
C GLY A 77 22.28 1.80 -15.27
N SER A 78 22.20 1.23 -14.05
CA SER A 78 22.61 -0.17 -13.83
C SER A 78 21.59 -1.18 -14.42
N LYS A 79 22.07 -2.30 -14.97
CA LYS A 79 21.20 -3.40 -15.46
C LYS A 79 20.28 -3.96 -14.37
N VAL A 80 20.77 -3.97 -13.12
CA VAL A 80 20.01 -4.41 -11.93
C VAL A 80 18.81 -3.48 -11.65
N ARG A 81 18.91 -2.19 -11.99
CA ARG A 81 17.82 -1.22 -11.75
C ARG A 81 16.53 -1.60 -12.47
N LYS A 82 16.60 -2.21 -13.66
CA LYS A 82 15.42 -2.68 -14.40
C LYS A 82 14.69 -3.79 -13.65
N HIS A 83 15.43 -4.78 -13.13
CA HIS A 83 14.88 -5.87 -12.33
C HIS A 83 14.31 -5.37 -11.01
N TRP A 84 15.05 -4.48 -10.33
CA TRP A 84 14.57 -3.82 -9.11
C TRP A 84 13.27 -3.04 -9.35
N ASN A 85 13.17 -2.28 -10.45
CA ASN A 85 11.94 -1.54 -10.79
C ASN A 85 10.76 -2.50 -11.01
N LEU A 86 10.97 -3.61 -11.75
CA LEU A 86 9.92 -4.59 -12.02
C LEU A 86 9.39 -5.22 -10.72
N TYR A 87 10.32 -5.70 -9.89
CA TYR A 87 10.02 -6.25 -8.57
C TYR A 87 9.29 -5.23 -7.68
N HIS A 88 9.85 -4.04 -7.50
CA HIS A 88 9.32 -3.02 -6.60
C HIS A 88 7.91 -2.59 -7.03
N HIS A 89 7.69 -2.33 -8.32
CA HIS A 89 6.38 -1.93 -8.82
C HIS A 89 5.33 -3.04 -8.70
N ASN A 90 5.66 -4.28 -9.07
CA ASN A 90 4.69 -5.37 -9.06
C ASN A 90 4.32 -5.79 -7.64
N ILE A 91 5.30 -5.98 -6.76
CA ILE A 91 5.02 -6.30 -5.37
C ILE A 91 4.30 -5.14 -4.67
N GLY A 92 4.66 -3.88 -4.96
CA GLY A 92 3.94 -2.71 -4.45
C GLY A 92 2.46 -2.70 -4.84
N ARG A 93 2.11 -3.08 -6.08
CA ARG A 93 0.71 -3.21 -6.53
C ARG A 93 -0.02 -4.35 -5.82
N ILE A 94 0.63 -5.51 -5.67
CA ILE A 94 0.06 -6.65 -4.93
C ILE A 94 -0.25 -6.24 -3.49
N VAL A 95 0.67 -5.56 -2.81
CA VAL A 95 0.45 -5.06 -1.44
C VAL A 95 -0.76 -4.13 -1.37
N ILE A 96 -0.92 -3.20 -2.32
CA ILE A 96 -2.09 -2.30 -2.35
C ILE A 96 -3.39 -3.09 -2.48
N ILE A 97 -3.46 -4.03 -3.42
CA ILE A 97 -4.67 -4.84 -3.68
C ILE A 97 -5.02 -5.69 -2.45
N LEU A 98 -4.03 -6.40 -1.90
CA LEU A 98 -4.22 -7.23 -0.72
C LEU A 98 -4.64 -6.40 0.49
N SER A 99 -4.03 -5.23 0.71
CA SER A 99 -4.42 -4.33 1.80
C SER A 99 -5.86 -3.85 1.69
N ILE A 100 -6.31 -3.45 0.49
CA ILE A 100 -7.71 -3.05 0.26
C ILE A 100 -8.66 -4.19 0.59
N ALA A 101 -8.40 -5.38 0.04
CA ALA A 101 -9.21 -6.57 0.30
C ALA A 101 -9.25 -6.93 1.79
N ASN A 102 -8.09 -6.87 2.45
CA ASN A 102 -7.97 -7.23 3.86
C ASN A 102 -8.66 -6.22 4.79
N ILE A 103 -8.72 -4.94 4.41
CA ILE A 103 -9.49 -3.91 5.15
C ILE A 103 -10.98 -4.19 5.05
N PHE A 104 -11.51 -4.42 3.84
CA PHE A 104 -12.94 -4.76 3.68
C PHE A 104 -13.32 -6.03 4.45
N TYR A 105 -12.48 -7.06 4.36
CA TYR A 105 -12.69 -8.30 5.09
C TYR A 105 -12.61 -8.10 6.61
N GLY A 106 -11.69 -7.27 7.10
CA GLY A 106 -11.58 -6.92 8.51
C GLY A 106 -12.79 -6.15 9.05
N ILE A 107 -13.30 -5.17 8.29
CA ILE A 107 -14.54 -4.43 8.64
C ILE A 107 -15.72 -5.39 8.75
N HIS A 108 -15.87 -6.29 7.77
CA HIS A 108 -16.93 -7.29 7.78
C HIS A 108 -16.80 -8.25 8.98
N LEU A 109 -15.58 -8.73 9.27
CA LEU A 109 -15.32 -9.64 10.38
C LEU A 109 -15.57 -8.99 11.75
N GLY A 110 -15.22 -7.71 11.91
CA GLY A 110 -15.48 -6.96 13.13
C GLY A 110 -16.96 -6.68 13.39
N ASN A 111 -17.85 -7.08 12.46
CA ASN A 111 -19.27 -6.69 12.46
C ASN A 111 -19.45 -5.17 12.60
N GLU A 112 -18.47 -4.43 12.08
CA GLU A 112 -18.48 -2.98 12.08
C GLU A 112 -19.56 -2.51 11.10
N GLY A 113 -20.37 -1.54 11.52
CA GLY A 113 -21.54 -1.10 10.76
C GLY A 113 -21.22 -0.65 9.33
N SER A 114 -22.23 -0.68 8.45
CA SER A 114 -22.10 -0.32 7.03
C SER A 114 -21.43 1.04 6.76
N GLY A 115 -21.47 1.97 7.73
CA GLY A 115 -20.79 3.26 7.67
C GLY A 115 -19.28 3.17 7.44
N TRP A 116 -18.56 2.24 8.09
CA TRP A 116 -17.12 2.08 7.87
C TRP A 116 -16.79 1.57 6.47
N MET A 117 -17.58 0.61 5.98
CA MET A 117 -17.46 0.06 4.64
C MET A 117 -17.71 1.14 3.58
N VAL A 118 -18.77 1.93 3.74
CA VAL A 118 -19.10 3.05 2.84
C VAL A 118 -18.02 4.14 2.90
N GLY A 119 -17.61 4.54 4.10
CA GLY A 119 -16.58 5.58 4.28
C GLY A 119 -15.26 5.20 3.61
N TYR A 120 -14.77 3.98 3.83
CA TYR A 120 -13.56 3.49 3.17
C TYR A 120 -13.75 3.38 1.64
N GLY A 121 -14.92 2.90 1.19
CA GLY A 121 -15.27 2.84 -0.22
C GLY A 121 -15.24 4.21 -0.92
N ILE A 122 -15.75 5.26 -0.27
CA ILE A 122 -15.72 6.63 -0.79
C ILE A 122 -14.27 7.12 -0.94
N VAL A 123 -13.43 6.91 0.08
CA VAL A 123 -12.00 7.28 0.00
C VAL A 123 -11.32 6.58 -1.18
N LEU A 124 -11.57 5.28 -1.35
CA LEU A 124 -11.00 4.51 -2.46
C LEU A 124 -11.50 5.04 -3.82
N ALA A 125 -12.79 5.33 -3.96
CA ALA A 125 -13.37 5.88 -5.18
C ALA A 125 -12.77 7.24 -5.56
N ILE A 126 -12.51 8.12 -4.58
CA ILE A 126 -11.82 9.40 -4.80
C ILE A 126 -10.39 9.15 -5.31
N LEU A 127 -9.64 8.25 -4.65
CA LEU A 127 -8.25 7.95 -5.02
C LEU A 127 -8.14 7.34 -6.43
N ILE A 128 -9.06 6.44 -6.80
CA ILE A 128 -9.12 5.85 -8.13
C ILE A 128 -9.49 6.91 -9.16
N SER A 129 -10.50 7.76 -8.88
CA SER A 129 -10.89 8.85 -9.77
C SER A 129 -9.73 9.80 -10.06
N ILE A 130 -8.97 10.20 -9.03
CA ILE A 130 -7.76 11.02 -9.18
C ILE A 130 -6.72 10.32 -10.07
N ALA A 131 -6.48 9.03 -9.84
CA ALA A 131 -5.53 8.26 -10.65
C ALA A 131 -5.97 8.17 -12.12
N VAL A 132 -7.25 7.93 -12.39
CA VAL A 132 -7.81 7.88 -13.74
C VAL A 132 -7.68 9.22 -14.46
N ILE A 133 -8.01 10.34 -13.79
CA ILE A 133 -7.87 11.68 -14.36
C ILE A 133 -6.41 11.94 -14.76
N PHE A 134 -5.45 11.61 -13.89
CA PHE A 134 -4.04 11.77 -14.22
C PHE A 134 -3.56 10.81 -15.32
N GLU A 135 -4.08 9.58 -15.38
CA GLU A 135 -3.75 8.63 -16.43
C GLU A 135 -4.22 9.13 -17.81
N ILE A 136 -5.46 9.63 -17.92
CA ILE A 136 -5.99 10.23 -19.15
C ILE A 136 -5.11 11.41 -19.60
N GLY A 137 -4.74 12.29 -18.66
CA GLY A 137 -3.85 13.42 -18.94
C GLY A 137 -2.46 13.00 -19.42
N LEU A 138 -1.94 11.86 -18.93
CA LEU A 138 -0.64 11.32 -19.36
C LEU A 138 -0.70 10.76 -20.79
N TRP A 139 -1.79 10.06 -21.15
CA TRP A 139 -2.00 9.57 -22.51
C TRP A 139 -2.10 10.71 -23.53
N ASN A 140 -2.77 11.81 -23.17
CA ASN A 140 -2.89 12.96 -24.06
C ASN A 140 -1.55 13.71 -24.30
N LYS A 141 -0.50 13.42 -23.53
CA LYS A 141 0.85 14.01 -23.68
C LYS A 141 1.85 13.10 -24.40
N SER A 142 1.51 11.82 -24.58
CA SER A 142 2.40 10.79 -25.17
C SER A 142 2.14 10.66 -26.67
#